data_AF-M7MUP3-F1
#
_entry.id   AF-M7MUP3-F1
#
_cell.length_a   1.000
_cell.length_b   1.000
_cell.length_c   1.000
_cell.angle_alpha   90.00
_cell.angle_beta   90.00
_cell.angle_gamma   90.00
#
_symmetry.space_group_name_H-M   'P 1'
#
loop_
_entity.id
_entity.type
_entity.pdbx_description
1 polymer ?
#
loop_
_entity_poly.entity_id
_entity_poly.type
_entity_poly.pdbx_seq_one_letter_code
_entity_poly.pdbx_strand_id
1 'polypeptide(L)'
;MTKKSTSSSPLAAEQGKGPAEDAIEKMLAPLLPRFMEWFNHAVGPEEDALDVLENTRMVLAKFGEVADAPHITALRSEDATVVMGMLEAESGDDILLVLEDFHLYLEFLTKNDLWTGTQNDFNDLDYLFGIGDEVPMLEIPEIIIPDIPRDVELGAFEAMALVQHATALLEWVDSGKPVTATGTLKLGDIAAAAACLGVSARGAGLTKKSRMAEDVLPGFESLMPDAVQTGDAADEPDAVAVVRSMNEVPLLGMVWHGLVAAGLLQIRANTAAPAQRHGLGLDATEEEALDAARKLALCVLRAREESVMAKPMIGSLLWMVNKTALSLGCGNEPLPIDMLALESGAESEAEPTFEEVLTKTALEQFQELEKLGFVELDTHVRVPEHLWVAVKTVFSDDPDQEPEYAQKPANAKKAYELKVMIQHTSPPVWRRLRVPAGIALDEFHDLIQAAFDWDNSHLHLFRKPGKDGTTYSNDYVESAPWEKAHIHESTVLLAQVLQHEKEVLFYDYDFGDNWQHRITLEKILETQDAGKLPSCTGGRGMAPLDDTGGPWGWADKIEASNDPEHPDYEWLRGWFGLEDGHELDPKAFEKDMVNAVLEKFR
;
A
#
# COMPACT_ATOMS: atom_id res chain seq x y z
N MET A 1 2.93 30.71 -10.40
CA MET A 1 3.22 30.29 -11.80
C MET A 1 3.49 28.81 -11.72
N THR A 2 2.70 27.86 -12.20
CA THR A 2 1.73 27.78 -13.31
C THR A 2 0.55 26.91 -12.84
N LYS A 3 -0.68 27.42 -12.92
CA LYS A 3 -1.91 26.64 -12.68
C LYS A 3 -2.00 25.55 -13.76
N LYS A 4 -1.85 24.29 -13.38
CA LYS A 4 -2.30 23.16 -14.19
C LYS A 4 -3.81 23.03 -13.97
N SER A 5 -4.52 23.13 -15.09
CA SER A 5 -5.93 22.79 -15.22
C SER A 5 -6.10 21.29 -14.92
N THR A 6 -6.86 20.98 -13.88
CA THR A 6 -7.55 19.70 -13.67
C THR A 6 -8.98 19.94 -14.13
N SER A 7 -9.35 19.54 -15.34
CA SER A 7 -9.87 18.20 -15.64
C SER A 7 -11.09 17.89 -14.76
N SER A 8 -12.25 18.39 -15.20
CA SER A 8 -13.57 17.88 -14.83
C SER A 8 -13.59 16.35 -14.95
N SER A 9 -13.66 15.65 -13.83
CA SER A 9 -13.87 14.19 -13.82
C SER A 9 -15.33 13.91 -14.18
N PRO A 10 -15.62 13.07 -15.18
CA PRO A 10 -16.97 12.72 -15.58
C PRO A 10 -17.48 11.53 -14.75
N LEU A 11 -17.97 11.80 -13.53
CA LEU A 11 -18.63 10.81 -12.68
C LEU A 11 -19.88 11.42 -12.03
N ALA A 12 -20.87 11.72 -12.88
CA ALA A 12 -22.28 11.80 -12.48
C ALA A 12 -23.15 11.65 -13.73
N ALA A 13 -23.17 10.43 -14.28
CA ALA A 13 -24.29 10.03 -15.11
C ALA A 13 -25.55 10.04 -14.24
N GLU A 14 -26.55 10.83 -14.67
CA GLU A 14 -27.90 10.98 -14.11
C GLU A 14 -28.39 9.77 -13.29
N GLN A 15 -28.08 9.76 -11.99
CA GLN A 15 -28.94 9.11 -11.00
C GLN A 15 -29.98 10.15 -10.60
N GLY A 16 -31.26 9.83 -10.77
CA GLY A 16 -32.34 10.78 -10.47
C GLY A 16 -32.27 11.26 -9.02
N LYS A 17 -32.23 12.58 -8.83
CA LYS A 17 -32.24 13.25 -7.52
C LYS A 17 -33.32 12.67 -6.61
N GLY A 18 -32.97 12.37 -5.37
CA GLY A 18 -33.91 11.86 -4.38
C GLY A 18 -34.99 12.90 -4.03
N PRO A 19 -36.18 12.49 -3.54
CA PRO A 19 -37.24 13.43 -3.16
C PRO A 19 -36.85 14.39 -2.02
N ALA A 20 -35.85 14.03 -1.20
CA ALA A 20 -35.29 14.89 -0.16
C ALA A 20 -34.40 16.02 -0.74
N GLU A 21 -33.52 15.70 -1.70
CA GLU A 21 -32.62 16.68 -2.34
C GLU A 21 -33.41 17.76 -3.09
N ASP A 22 -34.45 17.37 -3.81
CA ASP A 22 -35.36 18.29 -4.51
C ASP A 22 -36.11 19.25 -3.54
N ALA A 23 -36.35 18.80 -2.30
CA ALA A 23 -36.97 19.63 -1.28
C ALA A 23 -35.96 20.62 -0.69
N ILE A 24 -34.75 20.16 -0.36
CA ILE A 24 -33.65 21.00 0.14
C ILE A 24 -33.28 22.08 -0.89
N GLU A 25 -33.19 21.75 -2.18
CA GLU A 25 -32.88 22.71 -3.25
C GLU A 25 -33.91 23.85 -3.30
N LYS A 26 -35.21 23.53 -3.16
CA LYS A 26 -36.28 24.54 -3.11
C LYS A 26 -36.20 25.40 -1.85
N MET A 27 -35.73 24.85 -0.73
CA MET A 27 -35.57 25.58 0.52
C MET A 27 -34.34 26.49 0.51
N LEU A 28 -33.26 26.10 -0.16
CA LEU A 28 -32.03 26.89 -0.31
C LEU A 28 -32.17 28.01 -1.34
N ALA A 29 -32.98 27.84 -2.40
CA ALA A 29 -33.12 28.81 -3.48
C ALA A 29 -33.41 30.27 -3.03
N PRO A 30 -34.24 30.55 -2.01
CA PRO A 30 -34.44 31.90 -1.49
C PRO A 30 -33.22 32.48 -0.75
N LEU A 31 -32.35 31.63 -0.20
CA LEU A 31 -31.16 32.05 0.55
C LEU A 31 -29.95 32.26 -0.38
N LEU A 32 -29.96 31.64 -1.57
CA LEU A 32 -28.84 31.66 -2.51
C LEU A 32 -28.27 33.06 -2.77
N PRO A 33 -29.05 34.11 -3.13
CA PRO A 33 -28.46 35.43 -3.39
C PRO A 33 -27.74 36.02 -2.17
N ARG A 34 -28.27 35.77 -0.97
CA ARG A 34 -27.71 36.25 0.29
C ARG A 34 -26.46 35.46 0.68
N PHE A 35 -26.44 34.15 0.42
CA PHE A 35 -25.27 33.31 0.60
C PHE A 35 -24.12 33.76 -0.31
N MET A 36 -24.38 33.94 -1.61
CA MET A 36 -23.37 34.39 -2.57
C MET A 36 -22.77 35.76 -2.22
N GLU A 37 -23.63 36.70 -1.79
CA GLU A 37 -23.17 38.03 -1.33
C GLU A 37 -22.30 37.94 -0.07
N TRP A 38 -22.71 37.12 0.91
CA TRP A 38 -21.92 36.88 2.13
C TRP A 38 -20.59 36.19 1.81
N PHE A 39 -20.61 35.13 1.02
CA PHE A 39 -19.43 34.33 0.67
C PHE A 39 -18.38 35.18 -0.05
N ASN A 40 -18.81 35.97 -1.04
CA ASN A 40 -17.93 36.87 -1.80
C ASN A 40 -17.29 37.97 -0.93
N HIS A 41 -17.91 38.32 0.20
CA HIS A 41 -17.39 39.33 1.12
C HIS A 41 -16.55 38.73 2.26
N ALA A 42 -16.93 37.55 2.77
CA ALA A 42 -16.41 36.98 4.01
C ALA A 42 -15.41 35.83 3.80
N VAL A 43 -15.53 35.07 2.72
CA VAL A 43 -14.81 33.80 2.54
C VAL A 43 -13.90 33.84 1.30
N GLY A 44 -14.46 33.93 0.10
CA GLY A 44 -13.73 33.70 -1.15
C GLY A 44 -14.51 34.11 -2.40
N PRO A 45 -13.99 33.83 -3.61
CA PRO A 45 -14.66 34.23 -4.85
C PRO A 45 -16.00 33.50 -5.04
N GLU A 46 -16.94 34.15 -5.72
CA GLU A 46 -18.30 33.63 -5.98
C GLU A 46 -18.33 32.28 -6.72
N GLU A 47 -17.27 31.97 -7.49
CA GLU A 47 -17.15 30.69 -8.22
C GLU A 47 -17.09 29.48 -7.26
N ASP A 48 -16.44 29.63 -6.10
CA ASP A 48 -16.27 28.55 -5.12
C ASP A 48 -17.53 28.36 -4.24
N ALA A 49 -18.40 29.37 -4.16
CA ALA A 49 -19.62 29.35 -3.34
C ALA A 49 -20.65 28.31 -3.82
N LEU A 50 -20.63 27.97 -5.11
CA LEU A 50 -21.54 26.96 -5.67
C LEU A 50 -21.13 25.54 -5.25
N ASP A 51 -19.83 25.26 -5.21
CA ASP A 51 -19.28 23.98 -4.77
C ASP A 51 -19.61 23.74 -3.29
N VAL A 52 -19.41 24.78 -2.45
CA VAL A 52 -19.78 24.77 -1.02
C VAL A 52 -21.28 24.46 -0.83
N LEU A 53 -22.15 25.06 -1.65
CA LEU A 53 -23.59 24.82 -1.58
C LEU A 53 -24.01 23.44 -2.08
N GLU A 54 -23.23 22.84 -2.98
CA GLU A 54 -23.45 21.47 -3.44
C GLU A 54 -23.16 20.48 -2.31
N ASN A 55 -22.00 20.61 -1.66
CA ASN A 55 -21.64 19.81 -0.49
C ASN A 55 -22.61 20.03 0.69
N THR A 56 -22.99 21.29 0.94
CA THR A 56 -24.02 21.63 1.94
C THR A 56 -25.35 20.95 1.65
N ARG A 57 -25.78 20.90 0.38
CA ARG A 57 -27.04 20.25 -0.01
C ARG A 57 -27.02 18.77 0.31
N MET A 58 -25.89 18.10 0.07
CA MET A 58 -25.70 16.69 0.39
C MET A 58 -25.89 16.45 1.89
N VAL A 59 -25.23 17.24 2.74
CA VAL A 59 -25.34 17.13 4.21
C VAL A 59 -26.76 17.37 4.69
N LEU A 60 -27.42 18.43 4.19
CA LEU A 60 -28.80 18.76 4.53
C LEU A 60 -29.81 17.69 4.08
N ALA A 61 -29.57 17.04 2.94
CA ALA A 61 -30.40 15.94 2.49
C ALA A 61 -30.33 14.75 3.46
N LYS A 62 -29.14 14.41 3.97
CA LYS A 62 -28.95 13.36 4.98
C LYS A 62 -29.63 13.70 6.30
N PHE A 63 -29.51 14.95 6.77
CA PHE A 63 -30.30 15.40 7.93
C PHE A 63 -31.81 15.24 7.70
N GLY A 64 -32.29 15.58 6.50
CA GLY A 64 -33.70 15.40 6.12
C GLY A 64 -34.13 13.93 6.07
N GLU A 65 -33.26 13.03 5.64
CA GLU A 65 -33.49 11.57 5.64
C GLU A 65 -33.59 11.00 7.06
N VAL A 66 -32.68 11.40 7.96
CA VAL A 66 -32.66 10.93 9.35
C VAL A 66 -33.87 11.45 10.14
N ALA A 67 -34.21 12.73 9.95
CA ALA A 67 -35.33 13.36 10.66
C ALA A 67 -36.71 13.04 10.06
N ASP A 68 -36.76 12.34 8.91
CA ASP A 68 -37.98 12.14 8.08
C ASP A 68 -38.70 13.47 7.75
N ALA A 69 -37.94 14.58 7.73
CA ALA A 69 -38.40 15.94 7.48
C ALA A 69 -37.24 16.87 7.09
N PRO A 70 -37.28 17.51 5.90
CA PRO A 70 -36.21 18.40 5.46
C PRO A 70 -36.22 19.73 6.22
N HIS A 71 -35.09 20.08 6.81
CA HIS A 71 -34.83 21.37 7.46
C HIS A 71 -33.48 21.91 7.01
N ILE A 72 -33.36 23.24 6.88
CA ILE A 72 -32.11 23.89 6.45
C ILE A 72 -31.58 24.92 7.45
N THR A 73 -32.35 25.23 8.50
CA THR A 73 -32.04 26.24 9.53
C THR A 73 -32.36 25.77 10.95
N ALA A 74 -32.81 24.54 11.15
CA ALA A 74 -33.17 23.98 12.45
C ALA A 74 -32.84 22.49 12.45
N LEU A 75 -31.55 22.19 12.54
CA LEU A 75 -31.02 20.83 12.57
C LEU A 75 -30.83 20.39 14.01
N ARG A 76 -30.93 19.08 14.26
CA ARG A 76 -30.81 18.49 15.61
C ARG A 76 -29.42 17.89 15.74
N SER A 77 -28.69 18.23 16.80
CA SER A 77 -27.33 17.73 16.99
C SER A 77 -27.30 16.21 17.23
N GLU A 78 -28.36 15.63 17.81
CA GLU A 78 -28.46 14.17 18.00
C GLU A 78 -28.48 13.38 16.67
N ASP A 79 -28.94 14.00 15.57
CA ASP A 79 -29.00 13.36 14.25
C ASP A 79 -27.63 13.42 13.54
N ALA A 80 -26.74 14.31 13.96
CA ALA A 80 -25.45 14.57 13.33
C ALA A 80 -24.58 13.31 13.24
N THR A 81 -24.57 12.50 14.31
CA THR A 81 -23.80 11.25 14.36
C THR A 81 -24.19 10.28 13.24
N VAL A 82 -25.50 10.14 12.98
CA VAL A 82 -26.00 9.26 11.92
C VAL A 82 -25.70 9.85 10.55
N VAL A 83 -25.89 11.15 10.39
CA VAL A 83 -25.60 11.88 9.15
C VAL A 83 -24.13 11.76 8.76
N MET A 84 -23.21 11.94 9.71
CA MET A 84 -21.78 11.81 9.50
C MET A 84 -21.40 10.42 8.99
N GLY A 85 -21.95 9.36 9.59
CA GLY A 85 -21.73 7.99 9.11
C GLY A 85 -22.29 7.72 7.71
N MET A 86 -23.39 8.39 7.33
CA MET A 86 -23.92 8.32 5.97
C MET A 86 -23.03 9.06 4.97
N LEU A 87 -22.49 10.22 5.34
CA LEU A 87 -21.60 11.02 4.51
C LEU A 87 -20.26 10.33 4.28
N GLU A 88 -19.71 9.68 5.31
CA GLU A 88 -18.47 8.89 5.23
C GLU A 88 -18.59 7.74 4.22
N ALA A 89 -19.73 7.05 4.21
CA ALA A 89 -19.99 5.96 3.26
C ALA A 89 -20.10 6.43 1.79
N GLU A 90 -20.51 7.69 1.55
CA GLU A 90 -20.76 8.23 0.22
C GLU A 90 -19.60 9.09 -0.32
N SER A 91 -18.87 9.79 0.56
CA SER A 91 -17.89 10.82 0.17
C SER A 91 -16.44 10.32 0.19
N GLY A 92 -16.15 9.21 0.88
CA GLY A 92 -14.79 8.66 0.97
C GLY A 92 -13.77 9.70 1.47
N ASP A 93 -12.68 9.89 0.71
CA ASP A 93 -11.57 10.78 1.07
C ASP A 93 -11.94 12.27 1.05
N ASP A 94 -13.02 12.67 0.36
CA ASP A 94 -13.47 14.06 0.24
C ASP A 94 -14.35 14.51 1.43
N ILE A 95 -14.58 13.63 2.43
CA ILE A 95 -15.46 13.93 3.56
C ILE A 95 -15.04 15.22 4.29
N LEU A 96 -13.74 15.47 4.50
CA LEU A 96 -13.28 16.65 5.24
C LEU A 96 -13.70 17.96 4.56
N LEU A 97 -13.60 18.01 3.23
CA LEU A 97 -14.05 19.17 2.44
C LEU A 97 -15.56 19.38 2.61
N VAL A 98 -16.33 18.30 2.58
CA VAL A 98 -17.80 18.35 2.77
C VAL A 98 -18.17 18.90 4.16
N LEU A 99 -17.42 18.54 5.20
CA LEU A 99 -17.64 19.02 6.56
C LEU A 99 -17.29 20.50 6.69
N GLU A 100 -16.16 20.92 6.13
CA GLU A 100 -15.71 22.32 6.10
C GLU A 100 -16.74 23.21 5.39
N ASP A 101 -17.20 22.79 4.20
CA ASP A 101 -18.21 23.52 3.43
C ASP A 101 -19.53 23.65 4.17
N PHE A 102 -19.93 22.61 4.90
CA PHE A 102 -21.12 22.65 5.73
C PHE A 102 -20.97 23.55 6.95
N HIS A 103 -19.78 23.59 7.56
CA HIS A 103 -19.48 24.52 8.65
C HIS A 103 -19.56 25.97 8.19
N LEU A 104 -19.05 26.30 6.99
CA LEU A 104 -19.24 27.62 6.38
C LEU A 104 -20.73 27.97 6.21
N TYR A 105 -21.57 26.99 5.91
CA TYR A 105 -23.02 27.21 5.88
C TYR A 105 -23.62 27.49 7.27
N LEU A 106 -23.17 26.80 8.33
CA LEU A 106 -23.56 27.12 9.70
C LEU A 106 -23.11 28.52 10.12
N GLU A 107 -21.89 28.93 9.74
CA GLU A 107 -21.38 30.27 9.98
C GLU A 107 -22.24 31.31 9.25
N PHE A 108 -22.56 31.06 7.97
CA PHE A 108 -23.48 31.89 7.20
C PHE A 108 -24.81 32.07 7.94
N LEU A 109 -25.43 30.99 8.41
CA LEU A 109 -26.70 31.05 9.11
C LEU A 109 -26.61 31.92 10.36
N THR A 110 -25.55 31.79 11.15
CA THR A 110 -25.38 32.53 12.40
C THR A 110 -25.02 34.00 12.18
N LYS A 111 -24.10 34.31 11.26
CA LYS A 111 -23.74 35.72 10.93
C LYS A 111 -24.91 36.52 10.34
N ASN A 112 -25.90 35.81 9.81
CA ASN A 112 -27.06 36.41 9.15
C ASN A 112 -28.37 36.31 9.96
N ASP A 113 -28.31 35.85 11.21
CA ASP A 113 -29.48 35.64 12.09
C ASP A 113 -30.56 34.75 11.44
N LEU A 114 -30.14 33.71 10.71
CA LEU A 114 -31.01 32.79 9.98
C LEU A 114 -31.23 31.45 10.70
N TRP A 115 -30.44 31.13 11.73
CA TRP A 115 -30.64 29.91 12.52
C TRP A 115 -31.96 29.98 13.31
N THR A 116 -32.74 28.91 13.22
CA THR A 116 -34.07 28.75 13.84
C THR A 116 -34.17 27.56 14.81
N GLY A 117 -33.11 26.74 14.91
CA GLY A 117 -33.00 25.63 15.86
C GLY A 117 -32.67 26.10 17.29
N THR A 118 -32.34 25.17 18.18
CA THR A 118 -31.90 25.55 19.53
C THR A 118 -30.44 26.02 19.51
N GLN A 119 -30.02 26.80 20.51
CA GLN A 119 -28.62 27.23 20.62
C GLN A 119 -27.68 26.06 20.96
N ASN A 120 -28.17 25.07 21.71
CA ASN A 120 -27.39 23.86 22.01
C ASN A 120 -27.14 23.06 20.73
N ASP A 121 -28.18 22.83 19.92
CA ASP A 121 -28.03 22.16 18.63
C ASP A 121 -27.02 22.90 17.73
N PHE A 122 -27.08 24.23 17.71
CA PHE A 122 -26.12 25.02 16.94
C PHE A 122 -24.69 24.81 17.45
N ASN A 123 -24.44 24.97 18.76
CA ASN A 123 -23.10 24.85 19.31
C ASN A 123 -22.51 23.45 19.09
N ASP A 124 -23.33 22.41 19.24
CA ASP A 124 -22.89 21.03 19.03
C ASP A 124 -22.55 20.78 17.54
N LEU A 125 -23.37 21.29 16.61
CA LEU A 125 -23.12 21.17 15.17
C LEU A 125 -21.94 22.03 14.72
N ASP A 126 -21.83 23.26 15.20
CA ASP A 126 -20.71 24.16 14.94
C ASP A 126 -19.40 23.53 15.42
N TYR A 127 -19.40 22.87 16.58
CA TYR A 127 -18.26 22.11 17.08
C TYR A 127 -17.96 20.85 16.26
N LEU A 128 -18.98 20.05 15.92
CA LEU A 128 -18.81 18.79 15.19
C LEU A 128 -18.38 18.98 13.73
N PHE A 129 -18.85 20.04 13.08
CA PHE A 129 -18.55 20.32 11.68
C PHE A 129 -17.42 21.36 11.53
N GLY A 130 -17.14 22.17 12.56
CA GLY A 130 -16.09 23.20 12.57
C GLY A 130 -14.69 22.73 12.95
N ILE A 131 -14.41 21.43 12.79
CA ILE A 131 -13.13 20.82 13.15
C ILE A 131 -11.95 21.40 12.32
N GLY A 132 -12.23 22.12 11.24
CA GLY A 132 -11.22 22.84 10.46
C GLY A 132 -10.68 24.13 11.11
N ASP A 133 -11.44 24.79 11.98
CA ASP A 133 -11.10 26.13 12.50
C ASP A 133 -10.30 26.12 13.82
N GLU A 134 -10.47 25.07 14.65
CA GLU A 134 -9.84 24.99 15.98
C GLU A 134 -8.69 23.98 16.10
N VAL A 135 -8.44 23.14 15.10
CA VAL A 135 -7.22 22.33 15.09
C VAL A 135 -6.11 23.20 14.50
N PRO A 136 -5.18 23.75 15.31
CA PRO A 136 -3.99 24.34 14.73
C PRO A 136 -3.32 23.26 13.89
N MET A 137 -3.36 23.42 12.57
CA MET A 137 -2.54 22.66 11.63
C MET A 137 -1.09 22.94 12.00
N LEU A 138 -0.57 22.18 12.97
CA LEU A 138 0.83 22.23 13.35
C LEU A 138 1.60 21.97 12.05
N GLU A 139 2.49 22.89 11.69
CA GLU A 139 3.35 22.68 10.53
C GLU A 139 4.14 21.40 10.77
N ILE A 140 3.85 20.36 9.99
CA ILE A 140 4.59 19.11 10.06
C ILE A 140 5.92 19.34 9.34
N PRO A 141 7.06 19.37 10.05
CA PRO A 141 8.35 19.57 9.41
C PRO A 141 8.70 18.36 8.53
N GLU A 142 9.52 18.59 7.51
CA GLU A 142 10.06 17.50 6.71
C GLU A 142 10.87 16.54 7.60
N ILE A 143 10.56 15.25 7.52
CA ILE A 143 11.29 14.21 8.25
C ILE A 143 12.65 13.97 7.58
N ILE A 144 13.71 14.34 8.29
CA ILE A 144 15.10 14.16 7.85
C ILE A 144 15.61 12.81 8.37
N ILE A 145 15.79 11.83 7.48
CA ILE A 145 16.23 10.50 7.86
C ILE A 145 17.69 10.52 8.37
N PRO A 146 17.96 10.01 9.59
CA PRO A 146 19.30 9.94 10.15
C PRO A 146 20.13 8.85 9.49
N ASP A 147 21.44 9.07 9.38
CA ASP A 147 22.38 8.07 8.89
C ASP A 147 22.79 7.14 10.05
N ILE A 148 22.06 6.02 10.20
CA ILE A 148 22.28 5.03 11.25
C ILE A 148 23.14 3.88 10.69
N PRO A 149 24.25 3.49 11.36
CA PRO A 149 24.99 2.29 11.01
C PRO A 149 24.09 1.04 11.05
N ARG A 150 24.20 0.18 10.03
CA ARG A 150 23.32 -0.99 9.85
C ARG A 150 23.28 -1.93 11.06
N ASP A 151 24.40 -2.15 11.71
CA ASP A 151 24.53 -3.00 12.90
C ASP A 151 23.81 -2.40 14.12
N VAL A 152 23.92 -1.08 14.29
CA VAL A 152 23.22 -0.32 15.33
C VAL A 152 21.72 -0.32 15.07
N GLU A 153 21.31 -0.12 13.81
CA GLU A 153 19.91 -0.13 13.39
C GLU A 153 19.27 -1.50 13.59
N LEU A 154 19.95 -2.59 13.18
CA LEU A 154 19.47 -3.95 13.42
C LEU A 154 19.32 -4.23 14.91
N GLY A 155 20.32 -3.87 15.72
CA GLY A 155 20.24 -4.05 17.17
C GLY A 155 19.06 -3.29 17.80
N ALA A 156 18.70 -2.12 17.26
CA ALA A 156 17.52 -1.37 17.69
C ALA A 156 16.21 -2.09 17.32
N PHE A 157 16.11 -2.63 16.10
CA PHE A 157 14.98 -3.45 15.68
C PHE A 157 14.84 -4.73 16.51
N GLU A 158 15.93 -5.46 16.78
CA GLU A 158 15.92 -6.68 17.60
C GLU A 158 15.46 -6.41 19.05
N ALA A 159 15.68 -5.19 19.54
CA ALA A 159 15.20 -4.76 20.85
C ALA A 159 13.69 -4.43 20.87
N MET A 160 13.04 -4.22 19.71
CA MET A 160 11.61 -3.94 19.64
C MET A 160 10.78 -5.16 20.04
N ALA A 161 9.76 -4.92 20.88
CA ALA A 161 8.79 -5.95 21.24
C ALA A 161 8.09 -6.53 20.00
N LEU A 162 7.83 -5.71 18.97
CA LEU A 162 7.29 -6.18 17.69
C LEU A 162 8.13 -7.31 17.07
N VAL A 163 9.44 -7.10 16.94
CA VAL A 163 10.35 -8.05 16.28
C VAL A 163 10.50 -9.31 17.13
N GLN A 164 10.53 -9.17 18.46
CA GLN A 164 10.56 -10.30 19.39
C GLN A 164 9.29 -11.15 19.31
N HIS A 165 8.11 -10.52 19.32
CA HIS A 165 6.83 -11.21 19.15
C HIS A 165 6.72 -11.92 17.80
N ALA A 166 7.13 -11.24 16.73
CA ALA A 166 7.13 -11.79 15.38
C ALA A 166 8.06 -13.00 15.26
N THR A 167 9.27 -12.93 15.83
CA THR A 167 10.23 -14.04 15.85
C THR A 167 9.67 -15.23 16.62
N ALA A 168 9.15 -15.02 17.83
CA ALA A 168 8.55 -16.07 18.64
C ALA A 168 7.33 -16.73 17.94
N LEU A 169 6.52 -15.93 17.25
CA LEU A 169 5.37 -16.44 16.51
C LEU A 169 5.79 -17.26 15.29
N LEU A 170 6.80 -16.82 14.53
CA LEU A 170 7.36 -17.58 13.40
C LEU A 170 8.00 -18.90 13.86
N GLU A 171 8.75 -18.89 14.96
CA GLU A 171 9.31 -20.10 15.59
C GLU A 171 8.22 -21.06 16.05
N TRP A 172 7.12 -20.56 16.61
CA TRP A 172 6.00 -21.40 17.00
C TRP A 172 5.26 -21.99 15.79
N VAL A 173 5.11 -21.24 14.70
CA VAL A 173 4.52 -21.76 13.46
C VAL A 173 5.38 -22.88 12.88
N ASP A 174 6.71 -22.74 12.93
CA ASP A 174 7.71 -23.72 12.48
C ASP A 174 7.41 -24.24 11.06
N SER A 175 7.13 -25.54 10.91
CA SER A 175 6.89 -26.19 9.62
C SER A 175 5.46 -26.01 9.10
N GLY A 176 4.57 -25.45 9.92
CA GLY A 176 3.27 -24.93 9.49
C GLY A 176 2.13 -25.18 10.49
N LYS A 177 1.14 -24.28 10.49
CA LYS A 177 -0.07 -24.32 11.31
C LYS A 177 -1.34 -24.32 10.47
N PRO A 178 -2.39 -25.04 10.86
CA PRO A 178 -3.65 -25.01 10.13
C PRO A 178 -4.34 -23.65 10.26
N VAL A 179 -4.86 -23.14 9.16
CA VAL A 179 -5.66 -21.91 9.09
C VAL A 179 -7.02 -22.13 8.44
N THR A 180 -7.91 -21.17 8.58
CA THR A 180 -9.17 -21.08 7.84
C THR A 180 -8.92 -20.70 6.38
N ALA A 181 -9.96 -20.79 5.55
CA ALA A 181 -9.90 -20.33 4.16
C ALA A 181 -9.60 -18.82 4.04
N THR A 182 -9.90 -18.05 5.09
CA THR A 182 -9.58 -16.61 5.17
C THR A 182 -8.19 -16.36 5.76
N GLY A 183 -7.37 -17.39 5.97
CA GLY A 183 -6.00 -17.25 6.46
C GLY A 183 -5.83 -17.06 7.97
N THR A 184 -6.92 -17.14 8.74
CA THR A 184 -6.89 -16.98 10.21
C THR A 184 -6.63 -18.29 10.94
N LEU A 185 -6.01 -18.23 12.12
CA LEU A 185 -5.74 -19.39 12.96
C LEU A 185 -7.02 -20.13 13.35
N LYS A 186 -6.92 -21.46 13.46
CA LYS A 186 -8.00 -22.27 14.05
C LYS A 186 -8.12 -21.97 15.55
N LEU A 187 -9.33 -22.09 16.09
CA LEU A 187 -9.63 -21.79 17.50
C LEU A 187 -8.73 -22.49 18.52
N GLY A 188 -8.28 -23.72 18.22
CA GLY A 188 -7.41 -24.49 19.10
C GLY A 188 -6.00 -23.92 19.23
N ASP A 189 -5.52 -23.19 18.21
CA ASP A 189 -4.16 -22.67 18.18
C ASP A 189 -4.05 -21.23 18.71
N ILE A 190 -5.18 -20.55 18.95
CA ILE A 190 -5.21 -19.15 19.41
C ILE A 190 -4.47 -18.98 20.73
N ALA A 191 -4.61 -19.91 21.67
CA ALA A 191 -3.99 -19.77 22.99
C ALA A 191 -2.46 -19.82 22.92
N ALA A 192 -1.92 -20.78 22.17
CA ALA A 192 -0.47 -20.89 21.99
C ALA A 192 0.08 -19.72 21.18
N ALA A 193 -0.63 -19.29 20.13
CA ALA A 193 -0.25 -18.13 19.34
C ALA A 193 -0.25 -16.85 20.19
N ALA A 194 -1.30 -16.57 20.95
CA ALA A 194 -1.40 -15.38 21.81
C ALA A 194 -0.30 -15.35 22.89
N ALA A 195 0.07 -16.51 23.44
CA ALA A 195 1.16 -16.62 24.40
C ALA A 195 2.53 -16.19 23.81
N CYS A 196 2.78 -16.39 22.51
CA CYS A 196 4.00 -15.88 21.84
C CYS A 196 4.10 -14.35 21.88
N LEU A 197 2.98 -13.64 22.06
CA LEU A 197 2.91 -12.18 22.18
C LEU A 197 2.68 -11.72 23.63
N GLY A 198 2.76 -12.63 24.61
CA GLY A 198 2.50 -12.34 26.01
C GLY A 198 1.02 -12.04 26.34
N VAL A 199 0.08 -12.47 25.50
CA VAL A 199 -1.36 -12.21 25.67
C VAL A 199 -2.11 -13.48 26.06
N SER A 200 -2.98 -13.37 27.07
CA SER A 200 -3.82 -14.47 27.55
C SER A 200 -5.19 -14.51 26.85
N ALA A 201 -5.33 -15.33 25.81
CA ALA A 201 -6.60 -15.55 25.09
C ALA A 201 -6.80 -17.02 24.72
N ARG A 202 -8.05 -17.45 24.48
CA ARG A 202 -8.38 -18.83 24.07
C ARG A 202 -9.60 -18.91 23.16
N GLY A 203 -9.63 -19.88 22.25
CA GLY A 203 -10.78 -20.13 21.38
C GLY A 203 -12.01 -20.68 22.11
N ALA A 204 -13.21 -20.22 21.71
CA ALA A 204 -14.49 -20.54 22.35
C ALA A 204 -14.96 -22.02 22.26
N GLY A 205 -14.19 -22.91 21.61
CA GLY A 205 -14.62 -24.27 21.23
C GLY A 205 -13.97 -25.45 21.97
N LEU A 206 -13.07 -25.24 22.94
CA LEU A 206 -12.32 -26.33 23.56
C LEU A 206 -13.13 -27.04 24.67
N THR A 207 -13.44 -28.33 24.48
CA THR A 207 -14.15 -29.15 25.48
C THR A 207 -13.26 -29.52 26.67
N LYS A 208 -13.87 -29.82 27.82
CA LYS A 208 -13.23 -30.12 29.11
C LYS A 208 -12.13 -31.20 29.09
N LYS A 209 -12.04 -32.00 28.01
CA LYS A 209 -11.03 -33.06 27.83
C LYS A 209 -9.74 -32.57 27.16
N SER A 210 -9.76 -31.45 26.41
CA SER A 210 -8.54 -30.84 25.87
C SER A 210 -7.83 -29.97 26.92
N ARG A 211 -8.57 -29.45 27.92
CA ARG A 211 -8.03 -28.69 29.05
C ARG A 211 -6.88 -29.38 29.80
N MET A 212 -6.87 -30.70 29.90
CA MET A 212 -5.81 -31.42 30.64
C MET A 212 -4.61 -31.83 29.78
N ALA A 213 -4.66 -31.61 28.46
CA ALA A 213 -3.58 -31.97 27.54
C ALA A 213 -2.70 -30.76 27.14
N GLU A 214 -3.18 -29.54 27.35
CA GLU A 214 -2.44 -28.28 27.05
C GLU A 214 -1.58 -27.78 28.22
N ASP A 215 -1.82 -28.23 29.46
CA ASP A 215 -1.12 -27.77 30.66
C ASP A 215 0.35 -28.25 30.80
N VAL A 216 0.91 -28.95 29.81
CA VAL A 216 2.33 -29.34 29.82
C VAL A 216 2.95 -29.20 28.43
N LEU A 217 3.52 -28.03 28.15
CA LEU A 217 4.49 -27.83 27.07
C LEU A 217 5.90 -28.16 27.60
N PRO A 218 6.65 -29.10 26.97
CA PRO A 218 8.01 -29.41 27.40
C PRO A 218 8.96 -28.22 27.12
N GLY A 219 9.61 -27.68 28.15
CA GLY A 219 10.73 -26.72 27.99
C GLY A 219 10.63 -25.37 28.71
N PHE A 220 9.51 -25.05 29.36
CA PHE A 220 9.29 -23.74 30.02
C PHE A 220 8.99 -23.83 31.53
N GLU A 221 9.26 -24.97 32.15
CA GLU A 221 8.94 -25.27 33.56
C GLU A 221 9.74 -24.45 34.59
N SER A 222 10.75 -23.69 34.16
CA SER A 222 11.66 -22.95 35.04
C SER A 222 11.21 -21.52 35.42
N LEU A 223 10.07 -21.04 34.92
CA LEU A 223 9.63 -19.64 35.11
C LEU A 223 8.32 -19.46 35.90
N MET A 224 7.75 -20.53 36.45
CA MET A 224 6.51 -20.45 37.23
C MET A 224 6.82 -20.49 38.74
N PRO A 225 6.29 -19.56 39.56
CA PRO A 225 6.42 -19.63 41.01
C PRO A 225 5.55 -20.76 41.60
N ASP A 226 6.10 -21.46 42.59
CA ASP A 226 5.39 -22.47 43.40
C ASP A 226 4.28 -21.83 44.26
N ALA A 227 3.02 -21.89 43.82
CA ALA A 227 1.82 -21.79 44.68
C ALA A 227 0.54 -22.06 43.88
N VAL A 228 -0.58 -22.64 44.34
CA VAL A 228 -1.00 -23.35 45.55
C VAL A 228 -2.44 -23.84 45.24
N GLN A 229 -2.83 -24.95 45.86
CA GLN A 229 -4.21 -25.43 45.92
C GLN A 229 -5.17 -24.43 46.59
N THR A 230 -6.44 -24.53 46.23
CA THR A 230 -7.66 -24.04 46.92
C THR A 230 -8.07 -22.58 46.73
N GLY A 231 -9.25 -22.41 46.14
CA GLY A 231 -10.38 -21.79 46.85
C GLY A 231 -10.67 -20.32 46.58
N ASP A 232 -11.87 -20.10 46.05
CA ASP A 232 -12.68 -18.88 46.08
C ASP A 232 -12.40 -17.74 45.09
N ALA A 233 -13.43 -17.48 44.30
CA ALA A 233 -13.54 -16.45 43.29
C ALA A 233 -13.89 -15.09 43.94
N ALA A 234 -13.06 -14.08 43.68
CA ALA A 234 -13.43 -12.68 43.56
C ALA A 234 -12.25 -11.90 42.96
N ASP A 235 -12.51 -11.13 41.89
CA ASP A 235 -11.63 -10.14 41.23
C ASP A 235 -10.23 -10.62 40.79
N GLU A 236 -10.10 -11.12 39.56
CA GLU A 236 -8.80 -11.41 38.92
C GLU A 236 -8.60 -10.64 37.59
N PRO A 237 -7.50 -9.86 37.45
CA PRO A 237 -7.09 -9.23 36.18
C PRO A 237 -6.58 -10.23 35.12
N ASP A 238 -6.53 -11.53 35.44
CA ASP A 238 -6.04 -12.63 34.58
C ASP A 238 -7.17 -13.45 33.93
N ALA A 239 -8.35 -12.86 33.74
CA ALA A 239 -9.46 -13.54 33.07
C ALA A 239 -9.11 -13.81 31.59
N VAL A 240 -8.66 -15.03 31.28
CA VAL A 240 -8.32 -15.49 29.92
C VAL A 240 -9.47 -15.21 28.96
N ALA A 241 -9.25 -14.29 28.01
CA ALA A 241 -10.27 -13.86 27.07
C ALA A 241 -10.73 -15.01 26.18
N VAL A 242 -12.04 -15.21 26.04
CA VAL A 242 -12.61 -16.30 25.23
C VAL A 242 -13.10 -15.74 23.89
N VAL A 243 -12.38 -16.07 22.82
CA VAL A 243 -12.56 -15.47 21.50
C VAL A 243 -13.07 -16.45 20.46
N ARG A 244 -13.77 -15.95 19.44
CA ARG A 244 -14.29 -16.73 18.29
C ARG A 244 -13.42 -16.60 17.04
N SER A 245 -12.44 -15.70 17.06
CA SER A 245 -11.45 -15.51 16.02
C SER A 245 -10.15 -14.97 16.63
N MET A 246 -9.00 -15.23 16.00
CA MET A 246 -7.74 -14.56 16.40
C MET A 246 -7.82 -13.04 16.25
N ASN A 247 -8.70 -12.52 15.38
CA ASN A 247 -8.87 -11.08 15.16
C ASN A 247 -9.58 -10.39 16.34
N GLU A 248 -10.20 -11.15 17.26
CA GLU A 248 -10.69 -10.62 18.54
C GLU A 248 -9.55 -10.49 19.57
N VAL A 249 -8.32 -10.85 19.21
CA VAL A 249 -7.09 -10.60 19.97
C VAL A 249 -6.27 -9.57 19.18
N PRO A 250 -6.42 -8.25 19.44
CA PRO A 250 -5.92 -7.19 18.57
C PRO A 250 -4.43 -7.32 18.21
N LEU A 251 -3.58 -7.56 19.22
CA LEU A 251 -2.13 -7.72 19.03
C LEU A 251 -1.78 -8.92 18.14
N LEU A 252 -2.43 -10.07 18.36
CA LEU A 252 -2.21 -11.27 17.55
C LEU A 252 -2.68 -11.05 16.11
N GLY A 253 -3.84 -10.44 15.92
CA GLY A 253 -4.32 -10.04 14.60
C GLY A 253 -3.31 -9.15 13.89
N MET A 254 -2.87 -8.08 14.53
CA MET A 254 -1.95 -7.10 13.95
C MET A 254 -0.60 -7.72 13.53
N VAL A 255 0.06 -8.45 14.44
CA VAL A 255 1.36 -9.06 14.13
C VAL A 255 1.23 -10.18 13.08
N TRP A 256 0.17 -10.98 13.12
CA TRP A 256 -0.07 -12.03 12.13
C TRP A 256 -0.27 -11.46 10.71
N HIS A 257 -1.13 -10.46 10.55
CA HIS A 257 -1.33 -9.83 9.24
C HIS A 257 -0.09 -9.05 8.80
N GLY A 258 0.63 -8.41 9.73
CA GLY A 258 1.90 -7.75 9.44
C GLY A 258 2.97 -8.71 8.93
N LEU A 259 3.09 -9.91 9.51
CA LEU A 259 3.97 -10.97 9.03
C LEU A 259 3.60 -11.45 7.63
N VAL A 260 2.30 -11.55 7.32
CA VAL A 260 1.82 -11.93 5.99
C VAL A 260 2.11 -10.84 4.96
N ALA A 261 1.78 -9.59 5.28
CA ALA A 261 2.00 -8.43 4.42
C ALA A 261 3.50 -8.19 4.15
N ALA A 262 4.36 -8.41 5.14
CA ALA A 262 5.81 -8.34 4.98
C ALA A 262 6.41 -9.53 4.22
N GLY A 263 5.60 -10.54 3.84
CA GLY A 263 6.04 -11.75 3.14
C GLY A 263 6.83 -12.73 4.00
N LEU A 264 6.81 -12.56 5.33
CA LEU A 264 7.54 -13.37 6.31
C LEU A 264 6.78 -14.63 6.69
N LEU A 265 5.44 -14.58 6.61
CA LEU A 265 4.53 -15.70 6.83
C LEU A 265 3.68 -15.93 5.58
N GLN A 266 3.66 -17.16 5.06
CA GLN A 266 2.91 -17.52 3.86
C GLN A 266 1.69 -18.37 4.20
N ILE A 267 0.52 -17.97 3.68
CA ILE A 267 -0.71 -18.76 3.77
C ILE A 267 -0.86 -19.56 2.47
N ARG A 268 -0.89 -20.90 2.57
CA ARG A 268 -1.07 -21.84 1.47
C ARG A 268 -2.29 -22.73 1.71
N ALA A 269 -3.33 -22.58 0.89
CA ALA A 269 -4.61 -23.30 0.96
C ALA A 269 -5.32 -23.24 2.34
N ASN A 270 -4.85 -24.01 3.33
CA ASN A 270 -5.36 -24.03 4.71
C ASN A 270 -4.22 -24.18 5.74
N THR A 271 -3.00 -23.79 5.39
CA THR A 271 -1.82 -23.87 6.25
C THR A 271 -1.00 -22.60 6.16
N ALA A 272 -0.58 -22.04 7.29
CA ALA A 272 0.39 -20.95 7.37
C ALA A 272 1.77 -21.50 7.71
N ALA A 273 2.83 -21.05 7.04
CA ALA A 273 4.21 -21.43 7.33
C ALA A 273 5.14 -20.22 7.09
N PRO A 274 6.26 -20.08 7.82
CA PRO A 274 7.26 -19.06 7.55
C PRO A 274 7.78 -19.16 6.12
N ALA A 275 8.11 -18.00 5.54
CA ALA A 275 8.77 -17.96 4.25
C ALA A 275 10.16 -18.62 4.32
N GLN A 276 10.59 -19.25 3.23
CA GLN A 276 11.92 -19.85 3.15
C GLN A 276 12.96 -18.73 3.17
N ARG A 277 13.70 -18.60 4.28
CA ARG A 277 14.56 -17.45 4.63
C ARG A 277 13.78 -16.15 4.89
N HIS A 278 12.88 -16.19 5.86
CA HIS A 278 12.16 -15.00 6.34
C HIS A 278 13.06 -13.94 7.03
N GLY A 279 14.37 -14.14 7.18
CA GLY A 279 15.28 -13.13 7.73
C GLY A 279 15.20 -12.91 9.25
N LEU A 280 14.06 -13.16 9.90
CA LEU A 280 13.89 -13.05 11.36
C LEU A 280 14.21 -14.34 12.13
N GLY A 281 15.36 -14.97 11.89
CA GLY A 281 15.74 -16.22 12.57
C GLY A 281 17.25 -16.41 12.68
N LEU A 282 17.69 -17.36 13.51
CA LEU A 282 19.11 -17.59 13.82
C LEU A 282 20.02 -17.84 12.61
N ASP A 283 19.44 -18.30 11.50
CA ASP A 283 20.17 -18.64 10.26
C ASP A 283 20.28 -17.46 9.28
N ALA A 284 19.67 -16.31 9.58
CA ALA A 284 19.69 -15.14 8.70
C ALA A 284 21.00 -14.37 8.76
N THR A 285 21.40 -13.78 7.63
CA THR A 285 22.47 -12.78 7.60
C THR A 285 21.99 -11.45 8.21
N GLU A 286 22.92 -10.61 8.67
CA GLU A 286 22.62 -9.26 9.21
C GLU A 286 21.76 -8.43 8.24
N GLU A 287 22.04 -8.52 6.95
CA GLU A 287 21.30 -7.82 5.90
C GLU A 287 19.88 -8.38 5.70
N GLU A 288 19.72 -9.70 5.69
CA GLU A 288 18.40 -10.34 5.61
C GLU A 288 17.54 -10.01 6.84
N ALA A 289 18.14 -9.98 8.03
CA ALA A 289 17.45 -9.66 9.28
C ALA A 289 17.00 -8.20 9.34
N LEU A 290 17.88 -7.28 8.95
CA LEU A 290 17.58 -5.85 8.93
C LEU A 290 16.46 -5.52 7.93
N ASP A 291 16.52 -6.07 6.72
CA ASP A 291 15.49 -5.86 5.70
C ASP A 291 14.14 -6.45 6.12
N ALA A 292 14.13 -7.64 6.76
CA ALA A 292 12.92 -8.24 7.27
C ALA A 292 12.30 -7.41 8.40
N ALA A 293 13.11 -6.89 9.33
CA ALA A 293 12.64 -6.07 10.44
C ALA A 293 12.06 -4.72 9.96
N ARG A 294 12.74 -4.03 9.03
CA ARG A 294 12.23 -2.79 8.40
C ARG A 294 10.89 -3.00 7.72
N LYS A 295 10.77 -4.05 6.91
CA LYS A 295 9.52 -4.40 6.20
C LYS A 295 8.40 -4.72 7.19
N LEU A 296 8.69 -5.51 8.21
CA LEU A 296 7.70 -5.85 9.24
C LEU A 296 7.17 -4.57 9.94
N ALA A 297 8.07 -3.69 10.39
CA ALA A 297 7.69 -2.46 11.05
C ALA A 297 6.81 -1.57 10.15
N LEU A 298 7.18 -1.42 8.87
CA LEU A 298 6.38 -0.67 7.90
C LEU A 298 4.99 -1.28 7.70
N CYS A 299 4.90 -2.58 7.42
CA CYS A 299 3.63 -3.25 7.16
C CYS A 299 2.69 -3.20 8.36
N VAL A 300 3.23 -3.34 9.58
CA VAL A 300 2.43 -3.25 10.81
C VAL A 300 1.94 -1.82 11.04
N LEU A 301 2.78 -0.81 10.87
CA LEU A 301 2.37 0.59 11.03
C LEU A 301 1.32 0.98 9.97
N ARG A 302 1.51 0.58 8.71
CA ARG A 302 0.55 0.84 7.62
C ARG A 302 -0.81 0.18 7.90
N ALA A 303 -0.82 -1.12 8.20
CA ALA A 303 -2.06 -1.85 8.49
C ALA A 303 -2.80 -1.27 9.71
N ARG A 304 -2.06 -0.76 10.69
CA ARG A 304 -2.64 -0.04 11.82
C ARG A 304 -3.34 1.24 11.38
N GLU A 305 -2.66 2.11 10.63
CA GLU A 305 -3.26 3.37 10.19
C GLU A 305 -4.46 3.15 9.25
N GLU A 306 -4.42 2.13 8.39
CA GLU A 306 -5.60 1.70 7.61
C GLU A 306 -6.76 1.31 8.54
N SER A 307 -6.48 0.58 9.63
CA SER A 307 -7.49 0.24 10.64
C SER A 307 -7.97 1.45 11.45
N VAL A 308 -7.15 2.49 11.63
CA VAL A 308 -7.56 3.74 12.28
C VAL A 308 -8.51 4.51 11.38
N MET A 309 -8.16 4.67 10.11
CA MET A 309 -8.99 5.32 9.10
C MET A 309 -10.34 4.61 8.95
N ALA A 310 -10.38 3.28 9.06
CA ALA A 310 -11.62 2.51 9.00
C ALA A 310 -12.53 2.66 10.23
N LYS A 311 -12.15 3.42 11.27
CA LYS A 311 -13.01 3.68 12.43
C LYS A 311 -14.10 4.69 12.05
N PRO A 312 -15.38 4.33 12.17
CA PRO A 312 -16.47 5.25 11.83
C PRO A 312 -16.38 6.54 12.63
N MET A 313 -16.73 7.66 11.99
CA MET A 313 -16.90 9.00 12.58
C MET A 313 -15.62 9.70 13.06
N ILE A 314 -14.64 8.98 13.62
CA ILE A 314 -13.41 9.56 14.20
C ILE A 314 -12.13 9.13 13.47
N GLY A 315 -12.21 8.25 12.49
CA GLY A 315 -11.05 7.65 11.83
C GLY A 315 -10.12 8.67 11.17
N SER A 316 -10.68 9.60 10.39
CA SER A 316 -9.94 10.67 9.73
C SER A 316 -9.23 11.61 10.72
N LEU A 317 -9.92 11.99 11.80
CA LEU A 317 -9.36 12.83 12.86
C LEU A 317 -8.26 12.12 13.63
N LEU A 318 -8.48 10.87 14.02
CA LEU A 318 -7.47 10.06 14.69
C LEU A 318 -6.24 9.85 13.81
N TRP A 319 -6.44 9.62 12.52
CA TRP A 319 -5.34 9.50 11.57
C TRP A 319 -4.55 10.80 11.45
N MET A 320 -5.23 11.95 11.41
CA MET A 320 -4.57 13.27 11.40
C MET A 320 -3.77 13.52 12.68
N VAL A 321 -4.33 13.16 13.85
CA VAL A 321 -3.63 13.22 15.13
C VAL A 321 -2.40 12.30 15.11
N ASN A 322 -2.53 11.08 14.61
CA ASN A 322 -1.42 10.11 14.50
C ASN A 322 -0.33 10.61 13.54
N LYS A 323 -0.70 11.07 12.34
CA LYS A 323 0.20 11.66 11.35
C LYS A 323 1.00 12.80 11.97
N THR A 324 0.32 13.70 12.67
CA THR A 324 0.96 14.85 13.32
C THR A 324 1.91 14.43 14.43
N ALA A 325 1.44 13.65 15.42
CA ALA A 325 2.27 13.28 16.56
C ALA A 325 3.46 12.39 16.17
N LEU A 326 3.27 11.43 15.25
CA LEU A 326 4.36 10.57 14.78
C LEU A 326 5.37 11.34 13.94
N SER A 327 4.93 12.26 13.09
CA SER A 327 5.85 13.07 12.28
C SER A 327 6.65 14.05 13.13
N LEU A 328 6.01 14.74 14.09
CA LEU A 328 6.71 15.60 15.06
C LEU A 328 7.63 14.78 15.98
N GLY A 329 7.22 13.55 16.32
CA GLY A 329 8.02 12.59 17.07
C GLY A 329 9.31 12.16 16.35
N CYS A 330 9.41 12.37 15.03
CA CYS A 330 10.62 12.18 14.24
C CYS A 330 11.51 13.45 14.19
N GLY A 331 11.28 14.42 15.07
CA GLY A 331 11.98 15.70 15.08
C GLY A 331 12.48 16.11 16.46
N ASN A 332 13.01 17.33 16.53
CA ASN A 332 13.53 17.90 17.79
C ASN A 332 12.44 18.48 18.69
N GLU A 333 11.23 18.69 18.17
CA GLU A 333 10.09 19.29 18.87
C GLU A 333 8.89 18.31 18.83
N PRO A 334 9.00 17.17 19.54
CA PRO A 334 7.91 16.19 19.60
C PRO A 334 6.67 16.76 20.29
N LEU A 335 5.51 16.15 20.03
CA LEU A 335 4.25 16.56 20.65
C LEU A 335 4.23 16.21 22.15
N PRO A 336 3.93 17.16 23.05
CA PRO A 336 3.67 16.87 24.46
C PRO A 336 2.50 15.89 24.66
N ILE A 337 2.61 14.95 25.61
CA ILE A 337 1.55 13.94 25.85
C ILE A 337 0.27 14.56 26.45
N ASP A 338 0.39 15.66 27.19
CA ASP A 338 -0.76 16.38 27.76
C ASP A 338 -1.71 16.94 26.69
N MET A 339 -1.18 17.26 25.49
CA MET A 339 -2.00 17.60 24.32
C MET A 339 -2.87 16.44 23.82
N LEU A 340 -2.51 15.19 24.15
CA LEU A 340 -3.30 13.98 23.87
C LEU A 340 -4.11 13.52 25.09
N ALA A 341 -3.93 14.15 26.25
CA ALA A 341 -4.54 13.75 27.50
C ALA A 341 -5.34 14.92 28.09
N LEU A 342 -6.50 15.22 27.50
CA LEU A 342 -7.48 16.08 28.17
C LEU A 342 -7.91 15.39 29.47
N GLU A 343 -7.67 16.06 30.60
CA GLU A 343 -8.22 15.62 31.88
C GLU A 343 -9.74 15.73 31.79
N SER A 344 -10.43 14.59 31.72
CA SER A 344 -11.88 14.52 31.91
C SER A 344 -12.21 15.27 33.20
N GLY A 345 -13.04 16.31 33.12
CA GLY A 345 -13.48 17.04 34.29
C GLY A 345 -14.01 16.06 35.33
N ALA A 346 -13.38 16.04 36.52
CA ALA A 346 -13.61 15.08 37.59
C ALA A 346 -15.08 14.62 37.72
N GLU A 347 -15.31 13.31 37.69
CA GLU A 347 -16.55 12.61 38.09
C GLU A 347 -17.85 13.38 37.74
N SER A 348 -17.97 13.84 36.49
CA SER A 348 -19.22 14.37 35.97
C SER A 348 -20.16 13.21 35.62
N GLU A 349 -21.43 13.28 36.04
CA GLU A 349 -22.49 12.35 35.57
C GLU A 349 -22.90 12.64 34.10
N ALA A 350 -22.26 13.61 33.42
CA ALA A 350 -22.53 13.94 32.02
C ALA A 350 -21.90 12.92 31.06
N GLU A 351 -22.51 12.75 29.89
CA GLU A 351 -21.90 11.99 28.78
C GLU A 351 -20.59 12.65 28.33
N PRO A 352 -19.55 11.86 28.01
CA PRO A 352 -18.24 12.40 27.63
C PRO A 352 -18.35 13.23 26.35
N THR A 353 -17.59 14.33 26.27
CA THR A 353 -17.57 15.16 25.07
C THR A 353 -16.84 14.43 23.93
N PHE A 354 -17.09 14.85 22.69
CA PHE A 354 -16.40 14.30 21.52
C PHE A 354 -14.87 14.47 21.61
N GLU A 355 -14.38 15.60 22.13
CA GLU A 355 -12.96 15.86 22.40
C GLU A 355 -12.37 14.84 23.38
N GLU A 356 -13.08 14.56 24.47
CA GLU A 356 -12.67 13.59 25.48
C GLU A 356 -12.61 12.18 24.88
N VAL A 357 -13.56 11.82 24.00
CA VAL A 357 -13.54 10.55 23.28
C VAL A 357 -12.37 10.47 22.30
N LEU A 358 -12.13 11.51 21.52
CA LEU A 358 -11.05 11.57 20.52
C LEU A 358 -9.67 11.47 21.19
N THR A 359 -9.39 12.33 22.17
CA THR A 359 -8.10 12.38 22.88
C THR A 359 -7.84 11.11 23.68
N LYS A 360 -8.84 10.58 24.40
CA LYS A 360 -8.72 9.28 25.07
C LYS A 360 -8.40 8.16 24.08
N THR A 361 -9.10 8.12 22.94
CA THR A 361 -8.87 7.09 21.92
C THR A 361 -7.47 7.22 21.31
N ALA A 362 -7.00 8.44 21.05
CA ALA A 362 -5.65 8.71 20.55
C ALA A 362 -4.57 8.28 21.56
N LEU A 363 -4.74 8.61 22.84
CA LEU A 363 -3.81 8.21 23.90
C LEU A 363 -3.71 6.68 24.04
N GLU A 364 -4.85 5.98 24.06
CA GLU A 364 -4.90 4.51 24.07
C GLU A 364 -4.13 3.93 22.87
N GLN A 365 -4.31 4.55 21.70
CA GLN A 365 -3.63 4.22 20.46
C GLN A 365 -2.10 4.38 20.52
N PHE A 366 -1.61 5.44 21.13
CA PHE A 366 -0.17 5.65 21.34
C PHE A 366 0.41 4.70 22.38
N GLN A 367 -0.34 4.40 23.45
CA GLN A 367 0.08 3.40 24.45
C GLN A 367 0.22 2.00 23.84
N GLU A 368 -0.61 1.65 22.85
CA GLU A 368 -0.43 0.41 22.08
C GLU A 368 0.84 0.43 21.21
N LEU A 369 1.16 1.56 20.58
CA LEU A 369 2.39 1.74 19.82
C LEU A 369 3.64 1.63 20.70
N GLU A 370 3.60 2.19 21.93
CA GLU A 370 4.69 2.09 22.89
C GLU A 370 4.97 0.63 23.27
N LYS A 371 3.92 -0.16 23.55
CA LYS A 371 4.06 -1.59 23.87
C LYS A 371 4.74 -2.40 22.76
N LEU A 372 4.63 -1.96 21.51
CA LEU A 372 5.28 -2.58 20.36
C LEU A 372 6.68 -2.01 20.07
N GLY A 373 7.06 -0.91 20.71
CA GLY A 373 8.32 -0.19 20.51
C GLY A 373 8.30 0.83 19.37
N PHE A 374 7.12 1.25 18.88
CA PHE A 374 7.02 2.25 17.81
C PHE A 374 7.22 3.68 18.29
N VAL A 375 6.93 3.93 19.56
CA VAL A 375 7.07 5.25 20.20
C VAL A 375 7.61 5.09 21.61
N GLU A 376 8.21 6.15 22.14
CA GLU A 376 8.52 6.31 23.55
C GLU A 376 7.58 7.40 24.12
N LEU A 377 6.85 7.07 25.20
CA LEU A 377 5.90 7.99 25.83
C LEU A 377 6.44 8.43 27.20
N ASP A 378 7.19 9.53 27.24
CA ASP A 378 7.70 10.10 28.49
C ASP A 378 6.85 11.31 28.96
N THR A 379 7.27 12.51 28.57
CA THR A 379 6.51 13.75 28.60
C THR A 379 6.05 14.14 27.19
N HIS A 380 6.62 13.51 26.16
CA HIS A 380 6.35 13.76 24.76
C HIS A 380 6.21 12.44 23.99
N VAL A 381 5.56 12.49 22.83
CA VAL A 381 5.50 11.38 21.87
C VAL A 381 6.74 11.40 20.99
N ARG A 382 7.67 10.47 21.21
CA ARG A 382 8.91 10.35 20.42
C ARG A 382 8.91 9.09 19.57
N VAL A 383 9.43 9.19 18.34
CA VAL A 383 9.63 8.03 17.47
C VAL A 383 11.13 7.68 17.46
N PRO A 384 11.52 6.43 17.76
CA PRO A 384 12.90 5.98 17.61
C PRO A 384 13.45 6.17 16.19
N GLU A 385 14.72 6.60 16.07
CA GLU A 385 15.35 7.00 14.81
C GLU A 385 15.26 5.95 13.69
N HIS A 386 15.40 4.66 14.04
CA HIS A 386 15.34 3.54 13.08
C HIS A 386 13.95 3.35 12.44
N LEU A 387 12.90 3.98 12.97
CA LEU A 387 11.54 3.93 12.45
C LEU A 387 11.15 5.16 11.62
N TRP A 388 11.99 6.20 11.54
CA TRP A 388 11.64 7.45 10.86
C TRP A 388 11.31 7.24 9.38
N VAL A 389 12.01 6.31 8.72
CA VAL A 389 11.68 5.96 7.33
C VAL A 389 10.30 5.32 7.24
N ALA A 390 9.94 4.42 8.16
CA ALA A 390 8.62 3.80 8.16
C ALA A 390 7.51 4.85 8.35
N VAL A 391 7.69 5.79 9.29
CA VAL A 391 6.75 6.91 9.49
C VAL A 391 6.65 7.78 8.25
N LYS A 392 7.79 8.19 7.67
CA LYS A 392 7.83 9.00 6.45
C LYS A 392 7.12 8.31 5.28
N THR A 393 7.30 7.00 5.12
CA THR A 393 6.67 6.23 4.05
C THR A 393 5.17 6.01 4.28
N VAL A 394 4.72 5.81 5.52
CA VAL A 394 3.29 5.63 5.82
C VAL A 394 2.49 6.90 5.60
N PHE A 395 3.06 8.07 5.92
CA PHE A 395 2.38 9.36 5.82
C PHE A 395 2.78 10.19 4.60
N SER A 396 3.41 9.56 3.61
CA SER A 396 3.70 10.21 2.34
C SER A 396 2.42 10.53 1.57
N ASP A 397 2.44 11.65 0.85
CA ASP A 397 1.36 12.02 -0.08
C ASP A 397 1.45 11.22 -1.40
N ASP A 398 2.53 10.46 -1.63
CA ASP A 398 2.71 9.56 -2.76
C ASP A 398 2.56 8.08 -2.31
N PRO A 399 1.43 7.42 -2.63
CA PRO A 399 1.16 6.05 -2.18
C PRO A 399 2.13 5.01 -2.76
N ASP A 400 2.77 5.33 -3.88
CA ASP A 400 3.75 4.48 -4.57
C ASP A 400 5.19 4.77 -4.11
N GLN A 401 5.39 5.67 -3.14
CA GLN A 401 6.72 6.00 -2.65
C GLN A 401 7.40 4.78 -2.01
N GLU A 402 8.44 4.27 -2.66
CA GLU A 402 9.31 3.27 -2.06
C GLU A 402 10.00 3.83 -0.80
N PRO A 403 10.11 3.02 0.27
CA PRO A 403 10.78 3.47 1.49
C PRO A 403 12.26 3.77 1.23
N GLU A 404 12.79 4.82 1.85
CA GLU A 404 14.20 5.23 1.65
C GLU A 404 15.23 4.16 2.08
N TYR A 405 14.84 3.20 2.95
CA TYR A 405 15.66 2.05 3.32
C TYR A 405 15.62 0.92 2.31
N ALA A 406 14.71 0.92 1.33
CA ALA A 406 14.86 0.12 0.13
C ALA A 406 16.09 0.69 -0.57
N GLN A 407 17.27 0.24 -0.14
CA GLN A 407 18.51 0.68 -0.72
C GLN A 407 18.40 0.28 -2.18
N LYS A 408 18.13 1.28 -3.02
CA LYS A 408 18.37 1.19 -4.45
C LYS A 408 19.76 0.57 -4.54
N PRO A 409 19.89 -0.64 -5.10
CA PRO A 409 21.12 -1.41 -5.03
C PRO A 409 22.28 -0.50 -5.45
N ALA A 410 23.50 -0.70 -4.93
CA ALA A 410 24.62 0.23 -5.18
C ALA A 410 24.85 0.56 -6.67
N ASN A 411 24.38 -0.33 -7.57
CA ASN A 411 24.39 -0.13 -9.02
C ASN A 411 23.19 0.62 -9.61
N ALA A 412 22.10 0.94 -8.90
CA ALA A 412 20.91 1.59 -9.44
C ALA A 412 21.20 2.98 -10.05
N LYS A 413 22.24 3.66 -9.57
CA LYS A 413 22.74 4.94 -10.15
C LYS A 413 23.69 4.75 -11.34
N LYS A 414 23.95 3.51 -11.76
CA LYS A 414 24.85 3.14 -12.86
C LYS A 414 24.05 2.84 -14.14
N ALA A 415 24.77 2.50 -15.19
CA ALA A 415 24.20 2.01 -16.45
C ALA A 415 24.66 0.58 -16.71
N TYR A 416 23.78 -0.23 -17.28
CA TYR A 416 24.08 -1.61 -17.66
C TYR A 416 24.24 -1.73 -19.17
N GLU A 417 25.30 -2.39 -19.62
CA GLU A 417 25.42 -2.89 -21.00
C GLU A 417 24.96 -4.35 -21.00
N LEU A 418 23.80 -4.60 -21.61
CA LEU A 418 23.12 -5.88 -21.66
C LEU A 418 23.18 -6.44 -23.08
N LYS A 419 23.36 -7.75 -23.21
CA LYS A 419 23.10 -8.46 -24.47
C LYS A 419 21.79 -9.23 -24.34
N VAL A 420 20.80 -8.89 -25.17
CA VAL A 420 19.50 -9.54 -25.27
C VAL A 420 19.49 -10.41 -26.52
N MET A 421 19.34 -11.72 -26.35
CA MET A 421 19.48 -12.70 -27.45
C MET A 421 18.29 -13.66 -27.49
N ILE A 422 17.60 -13.71 -28.64
CA ILE A 422 16.53 -14.68 -28.88
C ILE A 422 17.14 -16.07 -28.99
N GLN A 423 16.66 -17.01 -28.18
CA GLN A 423 17.11 -18.39 -28.21
C GLN A 423 16.56 -19.12 -29.45
N HIS A 424 17.24 -20.18 -29.85
CA HIS A 424 16.81 -21.07 -30.94
C HIS A 424 16.66 -20.42 -32.32
N THR A 425 17.30 -19.26 -32.56
CA THR A 425 17.34 -18.60 -33.88
C THR A 425 18.64 -18.90 -34.63
N SER A 426 18.54 -19.12 -35.95
CA SER A 426 19.67 -19.26 -36.86
C SER A 426 19.36 -18.57 -38.20
N PRO A 427 20.08 -17.50 -38.59
CA PRO A 427 21.23 -16.90 -37.92
C PRO A 427 20.88 -16.28 -36.55
N PRO A 428 21.87 -16.08 -35.64
CA PRO A 428 21.59 -15.57 -34.30
C PRO A 428 21.02 -14.15 -34.32
N VAL A 429 19.88 -13.96 -33.64
CA VAL A 429 19.24 -12.65 -33.47
C VAL A 429 19.52 -12.09 -32.06
N TRP A 430 20.14 -10.91 -31.98
CA TRP A 430 20.41 -10.25 -30.70
C TRP A 430 20.55 -8.72 -30.83
N ARG A 431 20.39 -8.04 -29.69
CA ARG A 431 20.62 -6.60 -29.49
C ARG A 431 21.52 -6.39 -28.28
N ARG A 432 22.40 -5.39 -28.32
CA ARG A 432 23.19 -4.94 -27.17
C ARG A 432 22.72 -3.56 -26.77
N LEU A 433 22.10 -3.49 -25.61
CA LEU A 433 21.44 -2.30 -25.10
C LEU A 433 22.23 -1.73 -23.94
N ARG A 434 22.29 -0.40 -23.85
CA ARG A 434 22.67 0.33 -22.65
C ARG A 434 21.43 0.95 -22.05
N VAL A 435 21.18 0.68 -20.78
CA VAL A 435 20.00 1.16 -20.06
C VAL A 435 20.40 1.67 -18.67
N PRO A 436 19.60 2.55 -18.04
CA PRO A 436 19.75 2.84 -16.62
C PRO A 436 19.62 1.54 -15.83
N ALA A 437 20.51 1.30 -14.87
CA ALA A 437 20.46 0.09 -14.06
C ALA A 437 19.27 0.12 -13.07
N GLY A 438 18.82 1.31 -12.69
CA GLY A 438 17.63 1.53 -11.87
C GLY A 438 16.31 1.59 -12.66
N ILE A 439 16.25 1.08 -13.89
CA ILE A 439 14.99 0.93 -14.64
C ILE A 439 14.15 -0.20 -14.04
N ALA A 440 12.84 -0.03 -13.98
CA ALA A 440 11.92 -1.10 -13.56
C ALA A 440 11.78 -2.19 -14.65
N LEU A 441 11.35 -3.39 -14.29
CA LEU A 441 11.29 -4.51 -15.25
C LEU A 441 10.19 -4.34 -16.32
N ASP A 442 9.06 -3.70 -15.99
CA ASP A 442 8.01 -3.32 -16.95
C ASP A 442 8.51 -2.30 -17.99
N GLU A 443 9.21 -1.25 -17.54
CA GLU A 443 9.84 -0.29 -18.44
C GLU A 443 10.93 -0.96 -19.30
N PHE A 444 11.65 -1.94 -18.73
CA PHE A 444 12.64 -2.71 -19.47
C PHE A 444 11.99 -3.65 -20.50
N HIS A 445 10.81 -4.20 -20.21
CA HIS A 445 9.99 -4.94 -21.16
C HIS A 445 9.66 -4.08 -22.39
N ASP A 446 9.19 -2.84 -22.19
CA ASP A 446 8.89 -1.93 -23.31
C ASP A 446 10.12 -1.61 -24.16
N LEU A 447 11.30 -1.52 -23.54
CA LEU A 447 12.57 -1.36 -24.27
C LEU A 447 12.95 -2.59 -25.09
N ILE A 448 12.69 -3.80 -24.59
CA ILE A 448 12.92 -5.03 -25.36
C ILE A 448 11.97 -5.04 -26.56
N GLN A 449 10.67 -4.81 -26.34
CA GLN A 449 9.67 -4.74 -27.41
C GLN A 449 10.10 -3.77 -28.52
N ALA A 450 10.48 -2.55 -28.15
CA ALA A 450 10.97 -1.55 -29.08
C ALA A 450 12.28 -1.93 -29.80
N ALA A 451 13.20 -2.64 -29.12
CA ALA A 451 14.48 -3.04 -29.71
C ALA A 451 14.36 -4.19 -30.73
N PHE A 452 13.27 -4.95 -30.65
CA PHE A 452 12.94 -6.04 -31.55
C PHE A 452 11.77 -5.72 -32.50
N ASP A 453 11.19 -4.52 -32.43
CA ASP A 453 10.09 -4.05 -33.29
C ASP A 453 8.83 -4.91 -33.14
N TRP A 454 8.47 -5.19 -31.89
CA TRP A 454 7.27 -5.94 -31.51
C TRP A 454 6.17 -5.05 -30.97
N ASP A 455 4.93 -5.53 -31.04
CA ASP A 455 3.72 -4.75 -30.80
C ASP A 455 3.20 -4.88 -29.35
N ASN A 456 3.88 -5.63 -28.49
CA ASN A 456 3.46 -5.89 -27.11
C ASN A 456 2.02 -6.47 -27.02
N SER A 457 1.68 -7.37 -27.95
CA SER A 457 0.33 -7.92 -28.11
C SER A 457 0.07 -9.17 -27.26
N HIS A 458 1.11 -9.72 -26.61
CA HIS A 458 1.04 -10.97 -25.88
C HIS A 458 1.60 -10.86 -24.45
N LEU A 459 1.26 -11.85 -23.62
CA LEU A 459 1.79 -11.96 -22.26
C LEU A 459 3.31 -12.18 -22.25
N HIS A 460 3.95 -11.70 -21.19
CA HIS A 460 5.38 -11.86 -20.96
C HIS A 460 5.72 -12.16 -19.50
N LEU A 461 6.96 -12.59 -19.28
CA LEU A 461 7.48 -12.97 -17.99
C LEU A 461 9.01 -12.81 -17.96
N PHE A 462 9.55 -12.25 -16.88
CA PHE A 462 10.97 -12.36 -16.56
C PHE A 462 11.25 -13.51 -15.60
N ARG A 463 12.35 -14.24 -15.80
CA ARG A 463 12.73 -15.37 -14.96
C ARG A 463 14.21 -15.38 -14.63
N LYS A 464 14.54 -15.27 -13.34
CA LYS A 464 15.92 -15.38 -12.86
C LYS A 464 16.32 -16.85 -12.75
N PRO A 465 17.40 -17.30 -13.43
CA PRO A 465 17.92 -18.65 -13.26
C PRO A 465 18.48 -18.85 -11.83
N GLY A 466 18.06 -19.91 -11.16
CA GLY A 466 18.47 -20.24 -9.80
C GLY A 466 17.68 -21.42 -9.25
N LYS A 467 18.02 -21.90 -8.04
CA LYS A 467 17.28 -23.00 -7.39
C LYS A 467 15.83 -22.63 -7.10
N ASP A 468 15.56 -21.34 -6.92
CA ASP A 468 14.26 -20.83 -6.48
C ASP A 468 13.32 -20.46 -7.61
N GLY A 469 13.82 -20.38 -8.86
CA GLY A 469 13.02 -20.15 -10.06
C GLY A 469 12.23 -18.83 -10.07
N THR A 470 12.74 -17.78 -9.43
CA THR A 470 12.01 -16.51 -9.27
C THR A 470 11.57 -15.91 -10.60
N THR A 471 10.31 -15.54 -10.64
CA THR A 471 9.58 -15.02 -11.80
C THR A 471 8.98 -13.66 -11.49
N TYR A 472 9.01 -12.76 -12.47
CA TYR A 472 8.46 -11.41 -12.39
C TYR A 472 7.54 -11.16 -13.57
N SER A 473 6.30 -10.70 -13.32
CA SER A 473 5.29 -10.45 -14.34
C SER A 473 4.32 -9.36 -13.87
N ASN A 474 3.45 -8.91 -14.77
CA ASN A 474 2.27 -8.13 -14.40
C ASN A 474 1.12 -9.04 -13.92
N ASP A 475 -0.01 -8.42 -13.58
CA ASP A 475 -1.21 -9.09 -13.06
C ASP A 475 -1.93 -9.99 -14.07
N TYR A 476 -1.59 -9.92 -15.36
CA TYR A 476 -2.26 -10.72 -16.40
C TYR A 476 -1.71 -12.15 -16.51
N VAL A 477 -0.58 -12.45 -15.86
CA VAL A 477 -0.02 -13.80 -15.80
C VAL A 477 -0.42 -14.44 -14.47
N GLU A 478 -1.38 -15.35 -14.51
CA GLU A 478 -1.80 -16.11 -13.33
C GLU A 478 -0.79 -17.21 -12.99
N SER A 479 -0.31 -17.25 -11.75
CA SER A 479 0.46 -18.38 -11.23
C SER A 479 -0.47 -19.55 -10.92
N ALA A 480 -0.06 -20.77 -11.28
CA ALA A 480 -0.80 -21.95 -10.86
C ALA A 480 -0.79 -22.09 -9.31
N PRO A 481 -1.81 -22.68 -8.68
CA PRO A 481 -1.91 -22.76 -7.21
C PRO A 481 -0.73 -23.46 -6.49
N TRP A 482 0.08 -24.21 -7.24
CA TRP A 482 1.25 -24.95 -6.76
C TRP A 482 2.59 -24.29 -7.15
N GLU A 483 2.56 -23.18 -7.89
CA GLU A 483 3.73 -22.40 -8.28
C GLU A 483 3.91 -21.22 -7.32
N LYS A 484 5.14 -20.72 -7.22
CA LYS A 484 5.39 -19.48 -6.46
C LYS A 484 4.69 -18.34 -7.21
N ALA A 485 4.01 -17.47 -6.46
CA ALA A 485 3.45 -16.24 -7.03
C ALA A 485 4.55 -15.43 -7.71
N HIS A 486 4.24 -14.86 -8.87
CA HIS A 486 5.13 -13.93 -9.54
C HIS A 486 5.26 -12.63 -8.71
N ILE A 487 6.44 -12.03 -8.73
CA ILE A 487 6.65 -10.71 -8.13
C ILE A 487 6.24 -9.67 -9.17
N HIS A 488 5.47 -8.65 -8.78
CA HIS A 488 5.01 -7.63 -9.71
C HIS A 488 6.20 -6.87 -10.33
N GLU A 489 6.31 -6.89 -11.65
CA GLU A 489 7.50 -6.41 -12.35
C GLU A 489 7.79 -4.90 -12.20
N SER A 490 6.76 -4.06 -12.04
CA SER A 490 6.93 -2.61 -11.81
C SER A 490 7.58 -2.28 -10.47
N THR A 491 7.55 -3.23 -9.52
CA THR A 491 8.11 -3.06 -8.17
C THR A 491 9.56 -3.53 -8.06
N VAL A 492 10.17 -3.96 -9.18
CA VAL A 492 11.50 -4.56 -9.20
C VAL A 492 12.39 -3.86 -10.21
N LEU A 493 13.53 -3.36 -9.73
CA LEU A 493 14.55 -2.74 -10.56
C LEU A 493 15.46 -3.80 -11.19
N LEU A 494 15.90 -3.53 -12.41
CA LEU A 494 16.89 -4.35 -13.12
C LEU A 494 18.16 -4.59 -12.29
N ALA A 495 18.63 -3.57 -11.54
CA ALA A 495 19.79 -3.67 -10.66
C ALA A 495 19.57 -4.54 -9.41
N GLN A 496 18.32 -4.80 -9.00
CA GLN A 496 18.03 -5.76 -7.93
C GLN A 496 18.17 -7.20 -8.44
N VAL A 497 17.83 -7.42 -9.71
CA VAL A 497 17.82 -8.76 -10.34
C VAL A 497 19.17 -9.14 -10.94
N LEU A 498 19.93 -8.18 -11.48
CA LEU A 498 21.25 -8.39 -12.06
C LEU A 498 22.28 -7.57 -11.28
N GLN A 499 23.05 -8.21 -10.40
CA GLN A 499 23.96 -7.49 -9.49
C GLN A 499 25.42 -7.52 -9.96
N HIS A 500 25.79 -8.56 -10.71
CA HIS A 500 27.16 -8.79 -11.16
C HIS A 500 27.25 -9.06 -12.66
N GLU A 501 28.35 -8.64 -13.28
CA GLU A 501 28.64 -8.99 -14.68
C GLU A 501 28.59 -10.51 -14.89
N LYS A 502 28.11 -10.90 -16.08
CA LYS A 502 27.84 -12.28 -16.54
C LYS A 502 26.61 -12.92 -15.94
N GLU A 503 25.91 -12.27 -15.02
CA GLU A 503 24.59 -12.74 -14.62
C GLU A 503 23.60 -12.71 -15.77
N VAL A 504 22.61 -13.60 -15.66
CA VAL A 504 21.60 -13.83 -16.70
C VAL A 504 20.22 -13.63 -16.12
N LEU A 505 19.33 -13.10 -16.95
CA LEU A 505 17.88 -13.03 -16.77
C LEU A 505 17.24 -13.58 -18.05
N PHE A 506 16.14 -14.32 -17.91
CA PHE A 506 15.34 -14.73 -19.07
C PHE A 506 14.12 -13.82 -19.19
N TYR A 507 13.72 -13.55 -20.43
CA TYR A 507 12.49 -12.85 -20.76
C TYR A 507 11.73 -13.67 -21.80
N ASP A 508 10.60 -14.22 -21.38
CA ASP A 508 9.75 -15.09 -22.16
C ASP A 508 8.55 -14.23 -22.64
N TYR A 509 8.31 -14.15 -23.94
CA TYR A 509 7.23 -13.36 -24.56
C TYR A 509 6.43 -14.23 -25.52
N ASP A 510 5.12 -14.01 -25.54
CA ASP A 510 4.13 -14.83 -26.23
C ASP A 510 4.22 -16.31 -25.82
N PHE A 511 3.37 -16.73 -24.88
CA PHE A 511 3.36 -18.11 -24.41
C PHE A 511 2.85 -19.12 -25.45
N GLY A 512 2.27 -18.65 -26.56
CA GLY A 512 1.93 -19.46 -27.72
C GLY A 512 3.16 -19.79 -28.55
N ASP A 513 3.85 -18.75 -29.05
CA ASP A 513 5.05 -18.89 -29.90
C ASP A 513 6.34 -19.21 -29.12
N ASN A 514 6.32 -18.94 -27.81
CA ASN A 514 7.39 -19.17 -26.84
C ASN A 514 8.71 -18.48 -27.23
N TRP A 515 8.68 -17.16 -27.40
CA TRP A 515 9.89 -16.38 -27.68
C TRP A 515 10.72 -16.16 -26.41
N GLN A 516 11.79 -16.95 -26.27
CA GLN A 516 12.67 -16.87 -25.12
C GLN A 516 13.90 -16.00 -25.40
N HIS A 517 14.12 -14.99 -24.57
CA HIS A 517 15.28 -14.11 -24.63
C HIS A 517 16.20 -14.42 -23.47
N ARG A 518 17.49 -14.58 -23.77
CA ARG A 518 18.54 -14.58 -22.77
C ARG A 518 19.13 -13.19 -22.68
N ILE A 519 18.93 -12.53 -21.55
CA ILE A 519 19.52 -11.24 -21.20
C ILE A 519 20.77 -11.52 -20.37
N THR A 520 21.92 -11.03 -20.81
CA THR A 520 23.19 -11.17 -20.09
C THR A 520 23.74 -9.79 -19.74
N LEU A 521 24.05 -9.54 -18.46
CA LEU A 521 24.76 -8.35 -18.01
C LEU A 521 26.22 -8.44 -18.46
N GLU A 522 26.61 -7.71 -19.51
CA GLU A 522 27.97 -7.74 -20.02
C GLU A 522 28.88 -6.77 -19.28
N LYS A 523 28.41 -5.56 -18.95
CA LYS A 523 29.17 -4.56 -18.19
C LYS A 523 28.32 -3.71 -17.26
N ILE A 524 28.91 -3.31 -16.14
CA ILE A 524 28.38 -2.29 -15.24
C ILE A 524 29.21 -1.02 -15.43
N LEU A 525 28.58 0.08 -15.84
CA LEU A 525 29.24 1.33 -16.23
C LEU A 525 28.81 2.47 -15.32
N GLU A 526 29.73 3.38 -14.99
CA GLU A 526 29.33 4.66 -14.43
C GLU A 526 28.46 5.42 -15.45
N THR A 527 27.38 6.06 -15.00
CA THR A 527 26.38 6.66 -15.90
C THR A 527 26.98 7.73 -16.82
N GLN A 528 27.95 8.49 -16.34
CA GLN A 528 28.69 9.47 -17.13
C GLN A 528 29.50 8.86 -18.29
N ASP A 529 29.90 7.59 -18.18
CA ASP A 529 30.70 6.87 -19.17
C ASP A 529 29.83 6.07 -20.15
N ALA A 530 28.52 5.95 -19.87
CA ALA A 530 27.60 5.12 -20.62
C ALA A 530 27.11 5.77 -21.94
N GLY A 531 27.22 7.10 -22.04
CA GLY A 531 26.66 7.88 -23.15
C GLY A 531 25.16 8.11 -22.98
N LYS A 532 24.42 8.27 -24.09
CA LYS A 532 22.96 8.43 -24.06
C LYS A 532 22.28 7.10 -23.70
N LEU A 533 21.29 7.17 -22.82
CA LEU A 533 20.49 6.03 -22.36
C LEU A 533 19.00 6.31 -22.63
N PRO A 534 18.20 5.29 -23.01
CA PRO A 534 18.66 4.00 -23.51
C PRO A 534 19.31 4.13 -24.90
N SER A 535 20.21 3.21 -25.24
CA SER A 535 20.80 3.13 -26.58
C SER A 535 21.19 1.71 -26.99
N CYS A 536 21.13 1.45 -28.29
CA CYS A 536 21.63 0.21 -28.90
C CYS A 536 23.07 0.42 -29.39
N THR A 537 24.01 -0.36 -28.87
CA THR A 537 25.43 -0.28 -29.23
C THR A 537 25.87 -1.34 -30.25
N GLY A 538 25.01 -2.32 -30.52
CA GLY A 538 25.24 -3.32 -31.56
C GLY A 538 24.14 -4.39 -31.61
N GLY A 539 24.19 -5.24 -32.61
CA GLY A 539 23.19 -6.29 -32.82
C GLY A 539 23.54 -7.16 -34.01
N ARG A 540 22.69 -8.16 -34.25
CA ARG A 540 22.72 -9.02 -35.44
C ARG A 540 21.34 -9.61 -35.66
N GLY A 541 21.02 -9.89 -36.91
CA GLY A 541 19.86 -10.68 -37.29
C GLY A 541 18.59 -9.85 -37.30
N MET A 542 17.77 -10.12 -38.31
CA MET A 542 16.47 -9.51 -38.46
C MET A 542 15.60 -9.98 -37.28
N ALA A 543 14.87 -9.06 -36.67
CA ALA A 543 13.93 -9.46 -35.63
C ALA A 543 12.80 -10.28 -36.27
N PRO A 544 12.35 -11.38 -35.62
CA PRO A 544 11.11 -12.04 -36.00
C PRO A 544 9.94 -11.06 -35.91
N LEU A 545 8.93 -11.21 -36.77
CA LEU A 545 7.66 -10.51 -36.58
C LEU A 545 6.81 -11.23 -35.54
N ASP A 546 5.89 -10.50 -34.89
CA ASP A 546 4.87 -11.10 -34.03
C ASP A 546 4.02 -12.12 -34.80
N ASP A 547 3.46 -13.10 -34.08
CA ASP A 547 2.64 -14.20 -34.62
C ASP A 547 3.33 -15.02 -35.73
N THR A 548 4.65 -15.20 -35.63
CA THR A 548 5.40 -15.95 -36.64
C THR A 548 5.51 -17.46 -36.41
N GLY A 549 4.97 -18.00 -35.33
CA GLY A 549 5.01 -19.42 -35.00
C GLY A 549 6.30 -19.82 -34.28
N GLY A 550 6.86 -18.91 -33.48
CA GLY A 550 8.10 -19.11 -32.75
C GLY A 550 9.34 -19.23 -33.64
N PRO A 551 10.51 -19.57 -33.07
CA PRO A 551 11.79 -19.56 -33.79
C PRO A 551 11.84 -20.43 -35.04
N TRP A 552 11.11 -21.56 -35.03
CA TRP A 552 11.03 -22.48 -36.16
C TRP A 552 10.09 -21.99 -37.25
N GLY A 553 8.87 -21.54 -36.88
CA GLY A 553 7.92 -20.97 -37.83
C GLY A 553 8.47 -19.73 -38.52
N TRP A 554 9.25 -18.91 -37.80
CA TRP A 554 10.00 -17.82 -38.40
C TRP A 554 11.00 -18.31 -39.44
N ALA A 555 11.87 -19.26 -39.10
CA ALA A 555 12.86 -19.78 -40.04
C ALA A 555 12.22 -20.35 -41.32
N ASP A 556 11.13 -21.11 -41.17
CA ASP A 556 10.36 -21.66 -42.30
C ASP A 556 9.77 -20.55 -43.17
N LYS A 557 9.22 -19.48 -42.58
CA LYS A 557 8.69 -18.32 -43.31
C LYS A 557 9.77 -17.56 -44.07
N ILE A 558 10.98 -17.42 -43.52
CA ILE A 558 12.13 -16.83 -44.23
C ILE A 558 12.50 -17.67 -45.44
N GLU A 559 12.65 -18.98 -45.26
CA GLU A 559 13.02 -19.90 -46.35
C GLU A 559 11.96 -19.87 -47.46
N ALA A 560 10.69 -20.02 -47.09
CA ALA A 560 9.56 -20.00 -48.02
C ALA A 560 9.41 -18.66 -48.76
N SER A 561 9.74 -17.52 -48.13
CA SER A 561 9.66 -16.20 -48.77
C SER A 561 10.77 -15.93 -49.78
N ASN A 562 11.87 -16.69 -49.67
CA ASN A 562 13.04 -16.59 -50.54
C ASN A 562 13.12 -17.71 -51.58
N ASP A 563 12.19 -18.68 -51.56
CA ASP A 563 12.09 -19.77 -52.54
C ASP A 563 10.88 -19.59 -53.47
N PRO A 564 11.07 -19.11 -54.72
CA PRO A 564 9.99 -18.93 -55.69
C PRO A 564 9.23 -20.21 -56.06
N GLU A 565 9.76 -21.40 -55.75
CA GLU A 565 9.09 -22.68 -55.98
C GLU A 565 8.22 -23.11 -54.78
N HIS A 566 8.31 -22.43 -53.64
CA HIS A 566 7.56 -22.78 -52.44
C HIS A 566 6.06 -22.46 -52.62
N PRO A 567 5.12 -23.36 -52.24
CA PRO A 567 3.69 -23.15 -52.41
C PRO A 567 3.15 -21.85 -51.79
N ASP A 568 3.75 -21.40 -50.69
CA ASP A 568 3.33 -20.21 -49.94
C ASP A 568 4.11 -18.93 -50.33
N TYR A 569 5.02 -18.98 -51.31
CA TYR A 569 5.91 -17.87 -51.68
C TYR A 569 5.17 -16.55 -51.94
N GLU A 570 4.20 -16.55 -52.86
CA GLU A 570 3.44 -15.36 -53.24
C GLU A 570 2.64 -14.77 -52.06
N TRP A 571 2.05 -15.64 -51.24
CA TRP A 571 1.28 -15.21 -50.08
C TRP A 571 2.16 -14.58 -49.01
N LEU A 572 3.29 -15.24 -48.66
CA LEU A 572 4.23 -14.74 -47.65
C LEU A 572 4.87 -13.42 -48.08
N ARG A 573 5.26 -13.27 -49.35
CA ARG A 573 5.83 -12.01 -49.85
C ARG A 573 4.84 -10.87 -49.79
N GLY A 574 3.57 -11.14 -50.12
CA GLY A 574 2.49 -10.18 -49.94
C GLY A 574 2.28 -9.80 -48.47
N TRP A 575 2.35 -10.78 -47.57
CA TRP A 575 2.22 -10.57 -46.13
C TRP A 575 3.38 -9.74 -45.56
N PHE A 576 4.62 -10.02 -45.96
CA PHE A 576 5.82 -9.25 -45.60
C PHE A 576 5.92 -7.89 -46.31
N GLY A 577 5.04 -7.59 -47.28
CA GLY A 577 5.09 -6.36 -48.06
C GLY A 577 6.34 -6.24 -48.95
N LEU A 578 6.93 -7.35 -49.38
CA LEU A 578 8.15 -7.36 -50.17
C LEU A 578 7.87 -7.03 -51.65
N GLU A 579 8.60 -6.09 -52.23
CA GLU A 579 8.53 -5.83 -53.68
C GLU A 579 9.19 -6.97 -54.49
N ASP A 580 8.80 -7.11 -55.75
CA ASP A 580 9.33 -8.13 -56.66
C ASP A 580 10.87 -8.07 -56.75
N GLY A 581 11.54 -9.19 -56.48
CA GLY A 581 12.99 -9.33 -56.60
C GLY A 581 13.79 -8.93 -55.36
N HIS A 582 13.17 -8.46 -54.28
CA HIS A 582 13.85 -8.26 -52.99
C HIS A 582 13.93 -9.58 -52.20
N GLU A 583 15.15 -10.03 -51.90
CA GLU A 583 15.40 -11.14 -50.98
C GLU A 583 15.31 -10.62 -49.54
N LEU A 584 14.66 -11.39 -48.68
CA LEU A 584 14.57 -11.08 -47.27
C LEU A 584 15.83 -11.63 -46.59
N ASP A 585 16.75 -10.74 -46.20
CA ASP A 585 18.02 -11.12 -45.55
C ASP A 585 17.84 -11.34 -44.04
N PRO A 586 17.87 -12.60 -43.54
CA PRO A 586 17.71 -12.87 -42.12
C PRO A 586 18.87 -12.34 -41.25
N LYS A 587 19.98 -11.89 -41.85
CA LYS A 587 21.13 -11.31 -41.14
C LYS A 587 21.03 -9.80 -40.98
N ALA A 588 20.07 -9.15 -41.66
CA ALA A 588 19.91 -7.70 -41.66
C ALA A 588 19.78 -7.14 -40.23
N PHE A 589 20.51 -6.07 -39.94
CA PHE A 589 20.42 -5.36 -38.67
C PHE A 589 20.95 -3.94 -38.84
N GLU A 590 20.13 -2.95 -38.49
CA GLU A 590 20.48 -1.54 -38.54
C GLU A 590 20.41 -0.91 -37.15
N LYS A 591 21.58 -0.68 -36.55
CA LYS A 591 21.72 -0.09 -35.21
C LYS A 591 21.06 1.28 -35.10
N ASP A 592 21.13 2.10 -36.15
CA ASP A 592 20.62 3.47 -36.11
C ASP A 592 19.08 3.50 -36.15
N MET A 593 18.44 2.54 -36.83
CA MET A 593 16.99 2.34 -36.80
C MET A 593 16.50 1.98 -35.39
N VAL A 594 17.18 1.02 -34.72
CA VAL A 594 16.85 0.69 -33.33
C VAL A 594 17.01 1.91 -32.42
N ASN A 595 18.10 2.68 -32.57
CA ASN A 595 18.29 3.88 -31.76
C ASN A 595 17.25 4.98 -32.03
N ALA A 596 16.71 5.08 -33.26
CA ALA A 596 15.66 6.03 -33.60
C ALA A 596 14.36 5.70 -32.85
N VAL A 597 14.00 4.41 -32.76
CA VAL A 597 12.83 3.97 -31.98
C VAL A 597 13.07 4.17 -30.49
N LEU A 598 14.29 3.89 -29.99
CA LEU A 598 14.63 4.06 -28.58
C LEU A 598 14.69 5.53 -28.13
N GLU A 599 14.67 6.51 -29.04
CA GLU A 599 14.65 7.94 -28.70
C GLU A 599 13.41 8.33 -27.88
N LYS A 600 12.29 7.62 -28.04
CA LYS A 600 11.04 7.91 -27.33
C LYS A 600 11.09 7.62 -25.82
N PHE A 601 12.12 6.90 -25.36
CA PHE A 601 12.33 6.50 -23.97
C PHE A 601 13.44 7.31 -23.28
N ARG A 602 13.83 8.45 -23.85
CA ARG A 602 14.90 9.30 -23.34
C ARG A 602 14.42 10.50 -22.54
#